data_AF-T1BRK0-F1
#
_entry.id   AF-T1BRK0-F1
#
_cell.length_a   1.000
_cell.length_b   1.000
_cell.length_c   1.000
_cell.angle_alpha   90.00
_cell.angle_beta   90.00
_cell.angle_gamma   90.00
#
_symmetry.space_group_name_H-M   'P 1'
#
loop_
_entity.id
_entity.type
_entity.pdbx_description
1 polymer ?
#
loop_
_entity_poly.entity_id
_entity_poly.type
_entity_poly.pdbx_seq_one_letter_code
_entity_poly.pdbx_strand_id
1 'polypeptide(L)'
;MMIYCTNNVPKWNYISISGYHIREAGSSAVQELAFTLADGFYYVEMGKKARLDVDMFAPRLSFFFNSSINFFEEIAKMRAARRIWATALKEKYGAKTKRAMMLRFHTQTSGYTLTWQQPHINIVRTAFEGLAAV
;
A
#
# COMPACT_ATOMS: atom_id res chain seq x y z
N MET A 1 -0.30 11.02 17.07
CA MET A 1 -0.56 11.35 15.65
C MET A 1 -1.91 10.84 15.17
N MET A 2 -2.15 9.52 15.07
CA MET A 2 -3.43 8.94 14.60
C MET A 2 -4.67 9.55 15.28
N ILE A 3 -4.72 9.55 16.62
CA ILE A 3 -5.84 10.13 17.39
C ILE A 3 -6.10 11.59 17.00
N TYR A 4 -5.04 12.41 17.00
CA TYR A 4 -5.15 13.83 16.67
C TYR A 4 -5.68 14.03 15.25
N CYS A 5 -5.14 13.30 14.28
CA CYS A 5 -5.55 13.46 12.89
C CYS A 5 -6.99 13.00 12.63
N THR A 6 -7.41 11.89 13.24
CA THR A 6 -8.80 11.40 13.15
C THR A 6 -9.80 12.44 13.67
N ASN A 7 -9.46 13.17 14.74
CA ASN A 7 -10.37 14.12 15.36
C ASN A 7 -10.31 15.53 14.74
N ASN A 8 -9.13 16.00 14.35
CA ASN A 8 -8.91 17.42 14.02
C ASN A 8 -8.65 17.68 12.53
N VAL A 9 -8.08 16.71 11.80
CA VAL A 9 -7.79 16.84 10.37
C VAL A 9 -8.32 15.63 9.59
N PRO A 10 -9.64 15.36 9.65
CA PRO A 10 -10.24 14.10 9.18
C PRO A 10 -10.17 13.93 7.67
N LYS A 11 -9.59 14.86 6.91
CA LYS A 11 -9.37 14.72 5.45
C LYS A 11 -7.93 14.31 5.10
N TRP A 12 -6.99 14.41 6.04
CA TRP A 12 -5.58 14.12 5.80
C TRP A 12 -5.26 12.63 5.88
N ASN A 13 -4.47 12.10 4.95
CA ASN A 13 -3.91 10.74 5.04
C ASN A 13 -2.58 10.84 5.79
N TYR A 14 -2.62 10.61 7.10
CA TYR A 14 -1.47 10.87 7.97
C TYR A 14 -0.40 9.77 7.89
N ILE A 15 -0.68 8.62 7.29
CA ILE A 15 0.32 7.57 7.10
C ILE A 15 0.16 6.89 5.74
N SER A 16 1.29 6.74 5.06
CA SER A 16 1.43 5.93 3.85
C SER A 16 2.26 4.69 4.18
N ILE A 17 1.59 3.56 4.37
CA ILE A 17 2.20 2.28 4.75
C ILE A 17 2.89 1.71 3.51
N SER A 18 4.21 1.68 3.53
CA SER A 18 4.99 1.67 2.30
C SER A 18 5.75 0.36 2.12
N GLY A 19 5.53 -0.29 0.98
CA GLY A 19 6.31 -1.42 0.50
C GLY A 19 7.35 -1.03 -0.56
N TYR A 20 7.25 0.17 -1.14
CA TYR A 20 8.15 0.63 -2.20
C TYR A 20 9.62 0.39 -1.86
N HIS A 21 10.07 0.85 -0.70
CA HIS A 21 11.46 0.73 -0.27
C HIS A 21 11.85 -0.68 0.17
N ILE A 22 10.90 -1.51 0.61
CA ILE A 22 11.13 -2.95 0.84
C ILE A 22 11.48 -3.62 -0.50
N ARG A 23 10.74 -3.29 -1.57
CA ARG A 23 11.00 -3.81 -2.93
C ARG A 23 12.32 -3.32 -3.49
N GLU A 24 12.61 -2.02 -3.37
CA GLU A 24 13.86 -1.42 -3.84
C GLU A 24 15.09 -1.98 -3.09
N ALA A 25 14.93 -2.46 -1.86
CA ALA A 25 15.98 -3.15 -1.11
C ALA A 25 16.22 -4.61 -1.53
N GLY A 26 15.49 -5.10 -2.55
CA GLY A 26 15.69 -6.43 -3.14
C GLY A 26 14.68 -7.50 -2.71
N SER A 27 13.54 -7.11 -2.11
CA SER A 27 12.51 -8.09 -1.75
C SER A 27 11.79 -8.67 -2.97
N SER A 28 11.21 -9.86 -2.81
CA SER A 28 10.20 -10.37 -3.75
C SER A 28 8.89 -9.58 -3.66
N ALA A 29 8.00 -9.73 -4.66
CA ALA A 29 6.67 -9.10 -4.65
C ALA A 29 5.81 -9.63 -3.49
N VAL A 30 6.00 -10.92 -3.15
CA VAL A 30 5.33 -11.56 -2.01
C VAL A 30 5.82 -10.98 -0.68
N GLN A 31 7.13 -10.77 -0.53
CA GLN A 31 7.72 -10.17 0.66
C GLN A 31 7.26 -8.71 0.83
N GLU A 32 7.32 -7.90 -0.23
CA GLU A 32 6.80 -6.53 -0.23
C GLU A 32 5.35 -6.52 0.25
N LEU A 33 4.49 -7.35 -0.36
CA LEU A 33 3.09 -7.43 -0.02
C LEU A 33 2.87 -7.85 1.44
N ALA A 34 3.52 -8.93 1.87
CA ALA A 34 3.33 -9.51 3.19
C ALA A 34 3.78 -8.56 4.30
N PHE A 35 4.97 -7.98 4.17
CA PHE A 35 5.53 -7.09 5.19
C PHE A 35 4.76 -5.77 5.27
N THR A 36 4.40 -5.19 4.13
CA THR A 36 3.59 -3.95 4.10
C THR A 36 2.21 -4.15 4.73
N LEU A 37 1.55 -5.27 4.44
CA LEU A 37 0.26 -5.57 5.06
C LEU A 37 0.40 -5.88 6.56
N ALA A 38 1.47 -6.56 6.98
CA ALA A 38 1.75 -6.81 8.38
C ALA A 38 1.89 -5.49 9.17
N ASP A 39 2.66 -4.52 8.64
CA ASP A 39 2.77 -3.18 9.21
C ASP A 39 1.40 -2.48 9.26
N GLY A 40 0.63 -2.56 8.16
CA GLY A 40 -0.71 -2.00 8.10
C GLY A 40 -1.65 -2.56 9.17
N PHE A 41 -1.62 -3.87 9.38
CA PHE A 41 -2.40 -4.51 10.44
C PHE A 41 -1.90 -4.11 11.82
N TYR A 42 -0.59 -3.97 12.03
CA TYR A 42 -0.06 -3.45 13.29
C TYR A 42 -0.59 -2.04 13.59
N TYR A 43 -0.64 -1.15 12.60
CA TYR A 43 -1.25 0.18 12.77
C TYR A 43 -2.74 0.12 13.09
N VAL A 44 -3.49 -0.84 12.53
CA VAL A 44 -4.90 -1.07 12.91
C VAL A 44 -5.01 -1.50 14.37
N GLU A 45 -4.16 -2.42 14.82
CA GLU A 45 -4.13 -2.83 16.23
C GLU A 45 -3.78 -1.65 17.15
N MET A 46 -2.87 -0.76 16.74
CA MET A 46 -2.56 0.47 17.49
C MET A 46 -3.77 1.40 17.60
N GLY A 47 -4.52 1.60 16.51
CA GLY A 47 -5.75 2.41 16.52
C GLY A 47 -6.81 1.83 17.47
N LYS A 48 -6.98 0.50 17.47
CA LYS A 48 -7.89 -0.18 18.41
C LYS A 48 -7.43 -0.08 19.86
N LYS A 49 -6.14 -0.23 20.14
CA LYS A 49 -5.58 -0.03 21.50
C LYS A 49 -5.78 1.39 21.99
N ALA A 50 -5.77 2.37 21.08
CA ALA A 50 -6.12 3.76 21.34
C ALA A 50 -7.63 4.03 21.44
N ARG A 51 -8.48 2.97 21.42
CA ARG A 51 -9.94 3.04 21.48
C ARG A 51 -10.59 3.84 20.35
N LEU A 52 -9.94 3.90 19.18
CA LEU A 52 -10.55 4.47 17.98
C LEU A 52 -11.39 3.41 17.27
N ASP A 53 -12.55 3.82 16.77
CA ASP A 53 -13.34 3.01 15.85
C ASP A 53 -12.56 2.83 14.54
N VAL A 54 -12.43 1.59 14.07
CA VAL A 54 -11.76 1.25 12.80
C VAL A 54 -12.38 2.01 11.63
N ASP A 55 -13.70 2.24 11.65
CA ASP A 55 -14.39 2.97 10.59
C ASP A 55 -14.02 4.47 10.57
N MET A 56 -13.48 5.01 11.66
CA MET A 56 -13.07 6.41 11.75
C MET A 56 -11.64 6.63 11.23
N PHE A 57 -10.70 5.75 11.57
CA PHE A 57 -9.29 5.96 11.24
C PHE A 57 -8.80 5.17 10.01
N ALA A 58 -9.33 3.97 9.73
CA ALA A 58 -8.90 3.18 8.58
C ALA A 58 -9.08 3.91 7.23
N PRO A 59 -10.13 4.72 7.01
CA PRO A 59 -10.26 5.56 5.81
C PRO A 59 -9.14 6.56 5.56
N ARG A 60 -8.24 6.77 6.52
CA ARG A 60 -7.08 7.68 6.42
C ARG A 60 -5.75 6.96 6.26
N LEU A 61 -5.74 5.63 6.36
CA LEU A 61 -4.60 4.83 5.99
C LEU A 61 -4.51 4.80 4.46
N SER A 62 -3.33 5.08 3.93
CA SER A 62 -2.98 4.82 2.54
C SER A 62 -1.75 3.92 2.48
N PHE A 63 -1.49 3.37 1.30
CA PHE A 63 -0.38 2.49 1.04
C PHE A 63 0.50 3.05 -0.07
N PHE A 64 1.71 2.52 -0.19
CA PHE A 64 2.62 2.90 -1.25
C PHE A 64 3.40 1.68 -1.73
N PHE A 65 3.14 1.26 -2.97
CA PHE A 65 3.75 0.07 -3.56
C PHE A 65 4.70 0.43 -4.70
N ASN A 66 5.62 -0.48 -4.97
CA ASN A 66 6.44 -0.48 -6.17
C ASN A 66 5.66 -1.08 -7.35
N SER A 67 5.97 -0.64 -8.57
CA SER A 67 5.64 -1.36 -9.81
C SER A 67 6.93 -1.70 -10.53
N SER A 68 7.28 -2.98 -10.57
CA SER A 68 8.51 -3.50 -11.16
C SER A 68 8.27 -4.16 -12.53
N ILE A 69 9.34 -4.61 -13.18
CA ILE A 69 9.33 -5.09 -14.57
C ILE A 69 8.50 -6.39 -14.77
N ASN A 70 8.17 -7.11 -13.70
CA ASN A 70 7.36 -8.32 -13.76
C ASN A 70 5.86 -8.00 -13.86
N PHE A 71 5.44 -7.58 -15.06
CA PHE A 71 4.14 -6.99 -15.36
C PHE A 71 2.93 -7.65 -14.70
N PHE A 72 2.71 -8.95 -14.95
CA PHE A 72 1.52 -9.64 -14.43
C PHE A 72 1.60 -9.90 -12.93
N GLU A 73 2.81 -10.08 -12.39
CA GLU A 73 3.01 -10.26 -10.95
C GLU A 73 2.62 -8.99 -10.19
N GLU A 74 2.98 -7.81 -10.71
CA GLU A 74 2.63 -6.53 -10.08
C GLU A 74 1.13 -6.26 -10.11
N ILE A 75 0.46 -6.55 -11.23
CA ILE A 75 -1.01 -6.48 -11.34
C ILE A 75 -1.66 -7.43 -10.32
N ALA A 76 -1.17 -8.67 -10.22
CA ALA A 76 -1.67 -9.66 -9.29
C ALA A 76 -1.47 -9.22 -7.82
N LYS A 77 -0.28 -8.70 -7.49
CA LYS A 77 0.09 -8.18 -6.17
C LYS A 77 -0.89 -7.09 -5.72
N MET A 78 -1.12 -6.08 -6.55
CA MET A 78 -1.99 -4.95 -6.20
C MET A 78 -3.46 -5.39 -6.04
N ARG A 79 -3.93 -6.34 -6.86
CA ARG A 79 -5.27 -6.93 -6.72
C ARG A 79 -5.39 -7.77 -5.46
N ALA A 80 -4.37 -8.57 -5.14
CA ALA A 80 -4.33 -9.39 -3.94
C ALA A 80 -4.30 -8.52 -2.68
N ALA A 81 -3.50 -7.45 -2.66
CA ALA A 81 -3.42 -6.51 -1.55
C ALA A 81 -4.80 -5.98 -1.15
N ARG A 82 -5.57 -5.47 -2.11
CA ARG A 82 -6.93 -4.94 -1.88
C ARG A 82 -7.85 -5.99 -1.28
N ARG A 83 -7.81 -7.23 -1.79
CA ARG A 83 -8.66 -8.33 -1.32
C ARG A 83 -8.29 -8.75 0.11
N ILE A 84 -7.00 -8.98 0.37
CA ILE A 84 -6.52 -9.41 1.70
C ILE A 84 -6.86 -8.35 2.76
N TRP A 85 -6.59 -7.08 2.46
CA TRP A 85 -6.91 -5.97 3.35
C TRP A 85 -8.41 -5.88 3.64
N ALA A 86 -9.26 -5.86 2.60
CA ALA A 86 -10.70 -5.75 2.78
C ALA A 86 -11.27 -6.93 3.61
N THR A 87 -10.84 -8.17 3.33
CA THR A 87 -11.24 -9.35 4.09
C THR A 87 -10.82 -9.25 5.55
N ALA A 88 -9.58 -8.87 5.84
CA ALA A 88 -9.12 -8.73 7.21
C ALA A 88 -9.87 -7.61 7.97
N LEU A 89 -10.07 -6.44 7.34
CA LEU A 89 -10.78 -5.31 7.96
C LEU A 89 -12.23 -5.66 8.28
N LYS A 90 -12.89 -6.42 7.40
CA LYS A 90 -14.26 -6.90 7.63
C LYS A 90 -14.32 -8.00 8.69
N GLU A 91 -13.61 -9.10 8.46
CA GLU A 91 -13.81 -10.34 9.23
C GLU A 91 -13.07 -10.34 10.57
N LYS A 92 -11.86 -9.76 10.65
CA LYS A 92 -11.07 -9.70 11.89
C LYS A 92 -11.33 -8.42 12.69
N TYR A 93 -11.41 -7.28 12.00
CA TYR A 93 -11.48 -5.97 12.66
C TYR A 93 -12.89 -5.40 12.78
N GLY A 94 -13.90 -6.02 12.15
CA GLY A 94 -15.30 -5.65 12.29
C GLY A 94 -15.66 -4.31 11.63
N ALA A 95 -14.89 -3.87 10.63
CA ALA A 95 -15.21 -2.68 9.87
C ALA A 95 -16.58 -2.83 9.21
N LYS A 96 -17.42 -1.79 9.31
CA LYS A 96 -18.79 -1.82 8.76
C LYS A 96 -18.90 -1.05 7.45
N THR A 97 -18.03 -0.06 7.26
CA THR A 97 -18.10 0.79 6.07
C THR A 97 -17.23 0.24 4.94
N LYS A 98 -17.74 0.33 3.70
CA LYS A 98 -16.94 0.05 2.50
C LYS A 98 -15.67 0.90 2.47
N ARG A 99 -15.72 2.13 2.99
CA ARG A 99 -14.60 3.07 2.96
C ARG A 99 -13.44 2.61 3.84
N ALA A 100 -13.71 2.06 5.03
CA ALA A 100 -12.67 1.51 5.90
C ALA A 100 -11.98 0.28 5.30
N MET A 101 -12.71 -0.51 4.50
CA MET A 101 -12.17 -1.68 3.81
C MET A 101 -11.35 -1.35 2.55
N MET A 102 -11.34 -0.10 2.09
CA MET A 102 -10.58 0.28 0.90
C MET A 102 -9.08 0.38 1.19
N LEU A 103 -8.30 -0.47 0.52
CA LEU A 103 -6.86 -0.24 0.38
C LEU A 103 -6.62 0.76 -0.76
N ARG A 104 -6.34 2.00 -0.39
CA ARG A 104 -5.95 3.08 -1.34
C ARG A 104 -4.44 3.18 -1.34
N PHE A 105 -3.83 3.24 -2.51
CA PHE A 105 -2.39 3.27 -2.62
C PHE A 105 -1.91 4.25 -3.68
N HIS A 106 -0.71 4.77 -3.46
CA HIS A 106 0.13 5.34 -4.50
C HIS A 106 1.05 4.25 -5.04
N THR A 107 1.55 4.44 -6.26
CA THR A 107 2.51 3.55 -6.90
C THR A 107 3.62 4.37 -7.51
N GLN A 108 4.86 3.86 -7.42
CA GLN A 108 6.01 4.39 -8.11
C GLN A 108 6.68 3.24 -8.88
N THR A 109 7.10 3.52 -10.11
CA THR A 109 7.89 2.58 -10.93
C THR A 109 9.25 2.34 -10.28
N SER A 110 9.80 1.14 -10.43
CA SER A 110 11.02 0.75 -9.73
C SER A 110 12.22 1.58 -10.17
N GLY A 111 12.95 2.15 -9.20
CA GLY A 111 14.23 2.80 -9.47
C GLY A 111 15.32 1.76 -9.73
N TYR A 112 15.25 0.62 -9.04
CA TYR A 112 16.18 -0.50 -9.17
C TYR A 112 16.27 -1.08 -10.59
N THR A 113 15.20 -1.02 -11.39
CA THR A 113 15.19 -1.57 -12.75
C THR A 113 15.84 -0.64 -13.79
N LEU A 114 16.11 0.62 -13.42
CA LEU A 114 16.67 1.61 -14.34
C LEU A 114 18.18 1.40 -14.49
N THR A 115 18.66 1.51 -15.73
CA THR A 115 20.09 1.35 -16.04
C THR A 115 20.73 2.70 -16.37
N TRP A 116 21.98 2.89 -15.91
CA TRP A 116 22.81 4.02 -16.35
C TRP A 116 23.19 3.89 -17.82
N GLN A 117 23.52 2.67 -18.24
CA GLN A 117 23.81 2.32 -19.62
C GLN A 117 22.55 2.42 -20.46
N GLN A 118 22.65 3.09 -21.62
CA GLN A 118 21.55 3.29 -22.57
C GLN A 118 20.28 3.84 -21.88
N PRO A 119 20.35 5.01 -21.23
CA PRO A 119 19.30 5.48 -20.33
C PRO A 119 17.97 5.78 -21.05
N HIS A 120 17.95 5.96 -22.37
CA HIS A 120 16.72 6.10 -23.13
C HIS A 120 15.85 4.83 -23.11
N ILE A 121 16.43 3.64 -22.90
CA ILE A 121 15.66 2.40 -22.73
C ILE A 121 14.79 2.45 -21.47
N ASN A 122 15.16 3.26 -20.47
CA ASN A 122 14.36 3.44 -19.26
C ASN A 122 12.98 4.04 -19.56
N ILE A 123 12.82 4.80 -20.65
CA ILE A 123 11.50 5.30 -21.07
C ILE A 123 10.54 4.12 -21.30
N VAL A 124 11.00 3.05 -21.96
CA VAL A 124 10.20 1.85 -22.23
C VAL A 124 9.95 1.06 -20.93
N ARG A 125 10.98 0.92 -20.07
CA ARG A 125 10.83 0.25 -18.77
C ARG A 125 9.76 0.93 -17.91
N THR A 126 9.90 2.24 -17.70
CA THR A 126 8.96 3.03 -16.92
C THR A 126 7.57 3.07 -17.56
N ALA A 127 7.45 3.09 -18.89
CA ALA A 127 6.14 3.00 -19.55
C ALA A 127 5.46 1.65 -19.26
N PHE A 128 6.21 0.55 -19.30
CA PHE A 128 5.69 -0.79 -19.06
C PHE A 128 5.32 -1.02 -17.58
N GLU A 129 6.19 -0.60 -16.66
CA GLU A 129 5.94 -0.60 -15.21
C GLU A 129 4.79 0.34 -14.83
N GLY A 130 4.70 1.49 -15.48
CA GLY A 130 3.60 2.44 -15.33
C GLY A 130 2.28 1.82 -15.77
N LEU A 131 2.26 1.08 -16.88
CA LEU A 131 1.07 0.38 -17.36
C LEU A 131 0.63 -0.73 -16.39
N ALA A 132 1.57 -1.44 -15.74
CA ALA A 132 1.21 -2.44 -14.73
C ALA A 132 0.54 -1.84 -13.48
N ALA A 133 0.72 -0.54 -13.25
CA ALA A 133 0.16 0.19 -12.11
C ALA A 133 -1.26 0.76 -12.36
N VAL A 134 -1.72 0.80 -13.62
CA VAL A 134 -3.03 1.33 -14.04
C VAL A 134 -4.10 0.23 -13.98
#